data_AF-A0A4V2W3K3-F1
#
_entry.id   AF-A0A4V2W3K3-F1
#
_cell.length_a   1.000
_cell.length_b   1.000
_cell.length_c   1.000
_cell.angle_alpha   90.00
_cell.angle_beta   90.00
_cell.angle_gamma   90.00
#
_symmetry.space_group_name_H-M   'P 1'
#
loop_
_entity.id
_entity.type
_entity.pdbx_description
1 polymer ?
#
loop_
_entity_poly.entity_id
_entity_poly.type
_entity_poly.pdbx_seq_one_letter_code
_entity_poly.pdbx_strand_id
1 'polypeptide(L)'
;MDNWELVPGRGIRRGDTTIFFGTQRKALHESLGGKPEGDSLWDDEDEYSLPNGDEWLRLRFMDGKLCDIEVLGGSLHHEGVELIDTTWPELEAALKNTGRQFEATQWLSEGHDCIDLQIVVASRQDIGEDGDGIAWLITSSDFKVE
;
A
#
# COMPACT_ATOMS: atom_id res chain seq x y z
N MET A 1 15.16 6.37 8.21
CA MET A 1 14.20 5.57 7.44
C MET A 1 13.13 6.52 6.97
N ASP A 2 12.76 6.36 5.71
CA ASP A 2 12.02 7.35 4.93
C ASP A 2 10.52 7.13 5.09
N ASN A 3 9.87 7.97 5.90
CA ASN A 3 8.46 7.81 6.25
C ASN A 3 7.56 8.19 5.07
N TRP A 4 6.95 7.19 4.43
CA TRP A 4 5.89 7.42 3.47
C TRP A 4 4.58 7.74 4.20
N GLU A 5 3.77 8.57 3.60
CA GLU A 5 2.44 8.94 4.10
C GLU A 5 1.38 8.51 3.10
N LEU A 6 0.37 7.80 3.60
CA LEU A 6 -0.85 7.51 2.86
C LEU A 6 -1.68 8.79 2.73
N VAL A 7 -2.05 9.08 1.48
CA VAL A 7 -3.01 10.13 1.12
C VAL A 7 -4.28 9.44 0.60
N PRO A 8 -5.31 9.24 1.45
CA PRO A 8 -6.52 8.50 1.09
C PRO A 8 -7.11 8.95 -0.24
N GLY A 9 -7.43 7.97 -1.10
CA GLY A 9 -7.99 8.18 -2.44
C GLY A 9 -7.07 8.81 -3.47
N ARG A 10 -5.79 8.98 -3.14
CA ARG A 10 -4.81 9.60 -4.04
C ARG A 10 -3.57 8.75 -4.23
N GLY A 11 -3.10 8.07 -3.19
CA GLY A 11 -1.91 7.21 -3.23
C GLY A 11 -0.99 7.48 -2.04
N ILE A 12 0.32 7.47 -2.25
CA ILE A 12 1.32 7.67 -1.18
C ILE A 12 2.32 8.78 -1.52
N ARG A 13 2.88 9.43 -0.50
CA ARG A 13 3.88 10.50 -0.67
C ARG A 13 5.04 10.41 0.32
N ARG A 14 6.18 10.97 -0.06
CA ARG A 14 7.35 11.17 0.79
C ARG A 14 8.07 12.45 0.40
N GLY A 15 8.06 13.46 1.28
CA GLY A 15 8.64 14.77 0.96
C GLY A 15 8.04 15.33 -0.34
N ASP A 16 8.88 15.57 -1.33
CA ASP A 16 8.47 16.04 -2.67
C ASP A 16 8.14 14.90 -3.66
N THR A 17 8.39 13.65 -3.28
CA THR A 17 8.07 12.48 -4.11
C THR A 17 6.62 12.05 -3.88
N THR A 18 5.87 11.84 -4.96
CA THR A 18 4.48 11.38 -4.90
C THR A 18 4.26 10.20 -5.84
N ILE A 19 3.56 9.18 -5.36
CA ILE A 19 3.08 8.04 -6.14
C ILE A 19 1.56 8.10 -6.10
N PHE A 20 0.97 8.79 -7.07
CA PHE A 20 -0.48 9.03 -7.12
C PHE A 20 -1.14 8.35 -8.30
N PHE A 21 -2.40 7.94 -8.10
CA PHE A 21 -3.22 7.34 -9.14
C PHE A 21 -3.31 8.22 -10.38
N GLY A 22 -3.37 7.58 -11.55
CA GLY A 22 -3.39 8.26 -12.85
C GLY A 22 -2.02 8.74 -13.34
N THR A 23 -0.98 8.71 -12.50
CA THR A 23 0.39 9.06 -12.92
C THR A 23 0.89 8.06 -13.96
N GLN A 24 1.55 8.56 -15.01
CA GLN A 24 2.12 7.75 -16.06
C GLN A 24 3.26 6.87 -15.53
N ARG A 25 3.29 5.58 -15.90
CA ARG A 25 4.32 4.62 -15.47
C ARG A 25 5.74 5.16 -15.65
N LYS A 26 6.01 5.75 -16.82
CA LYS A 26 7.31 6.37 -17.13
C LYS A 26 7.68 7.50 -16.15
N ALA A 27 6.74 8.34 -15.74
CA ALA A 27 7.01 9.42 -14.81
C ALA A 27 7.30 8.90 -13.39
N LEU A 28 6.70 7.78 -13.00
CA LEU A 28 7.03 7.11 -11.75
C LEU A 28 8.42 6.49 -11.79
N HIS A 29 8.82 5.86 -12.90
CA HIS A 29 10.21 5.38 -13.08
C HIS A 29 11.21 6.50 -12.88
N GLU A 30 10.98 7.66 -13.51
CA GLU A 30 11.86 8.83 -13.36
C GLU A 30 11.90 9.33 -11.91
N SER A 31 10.76 9.33 -11.21
CA SER A 31 10.65 9.81 -9.83
C SER A 31 11.23 8.84 -8.80
N LEU A 32 11.23 7.53 -9.10
CA LEU A 32 11.71 6.46 -8.22
C LEU A 32 13.15 6.02 -8.53
N GLY A 33 13.81 6.68 -9.49
CA GLY A 33 15.23 6.44 -9.81
C GLY A 33 15.48 5.38 -10.88
N GLY A 34 14.44 4.91 -11.56
CA GLY A 34 14.53 3.99 -12.69
C GLY A 34 13.34 3.03 -12.76
N LYS A 35 13.34 2.20 -13.81
CA LYS A 35 12.55 0.97 -13.83
C LYS A 35 13.18 0.01 -12.79
N PRO A 36 12.40 -0.72 -11.98
CA PRO A 36 12.96 -1.75 -11.13
C PRO A 36 13.72 -2.80 -11.96
N GLU A 37 14.80 -3.34 -11.39
CA GLU A 37 15.72 -4.25 -12.08
C GLU A 37 15.19 -5.70 -12.17
N GLY A 38 14.02 -6.00 -11.57
CA GLY A 38 13.39 -7.31 -11.57
C GLY A 38 12.45 -7.57 -12.76
N ASP A 39 12.20 -8.85 -13.01
CA ASP A 39 11.09 -9.29 -13.86
C ASP A 39 9.83 -9.35 -12.99
N SER A 40 8.89 -8.43 -13.22
CA SER A 40 7.55 -8.55 -12.65
C SER A 40 6.87 -9.79 -13.23
N LEU A 41 6.03 -10.45 -12.41
CA LEU A 41 5.24 -11.58 -12.89
C LEU A 41 4.28 -11.17 -14.02
N TRP A 42 3.87 -9.90 -14.02
CA TRP A 42 2.91 -9.32 -14.96
C TRP A 42 3.49 -8.10 -15.67
N ASP A 43 3.24 -7.99 -16.98
CA ASP A 43 3.76 -6.91 -17.83
C ASP A 43 3.30 -5.52 -17.37
N ASP A 44 2.15 -5.44 -16.71
CA ASP A 44 1.51 -4.22 -16.20
C ASP A 44 1.82 -3.93 -14.73
N GLU A 45 2.80 -4.63 -14.14
CA GLU A 45 3.24 -4.41 -12.77
C GLU A 45 4.72 -3.97 -12.71
N ASP A 46 5.05 -3.16 -11.70
CA ASP A 46 6.42 -2.85 -11.31
C ASP A 46 6.62 -3.21 -9.83
N GLU A 47 7.66 -3.99 -9.53
CA GLU A 47 8.00 -4.43 -8.18
C GLU A 47 9.30 -3.79 -7.72
N TYR A 48 9.26 -3.07 -6.60
CA TYR A 48 10.41 -2.40 -6.00
C TYR A 48 10.80 -3.12 -4.71
N SER A 49 12.12 -3.23 -4.51
CA SER A 49 12.71 -3.81 -3.30
C SER A 49 13.44 -2.74 -2.48
N LEU A 50 13.55 -2.98 -1.18
CA LEU A 50 14.43 -2.24 -0.29
C LEU A 50 15.91 -2.55 -0.60
N PRO A 51 16.87 -1.72 -0.12
CA PRO A 51 18.29 -1.96 -0.35
C PRO A 51 18.83 -3.30 0.19
N ASN A 52 18.12 -3.94 1.12
CA ASN A 52 18.44 -5.26 1.65
C ASN A 52 17.87 -6.42 0.81
N GLY A 53 17.10 -6.12 -0.23
CA GLY A 53 16.49 -7.10 -1.13
C GLY A 53 15.05 -7.49 -0.76
N ASP A 54 14.52 -7.01 0.36
CA ASP A 54 13.14 -7.31 0.76
C ASP A 54 12.15 -6.59 -0.16
N GLU A 55 11.03 -7.24 -0.46
CA GLU A 55 9.94 -6.63 -1.22
C GLU A 55 9.39 -5.41 -0.48
N TRP A 56 9.12 -4.34 -1.21
CA TRP A 56 8.65 -3.08 -0.64
C TRP A 56 7.32 -2.66 -1.22
N LEU A 57 7.26 -2.52 -2.54
CA LEU A 57 6.18 -1.80 -3.20
C LEU A 57 5.90 -2.45 -4.55
N ARG A 58 4.66 -2.82 -4.78
CA ARG A 58 4.18 -3.25 -6.09
C ARG A 58 3.19 -2.22 -6.63
N LEU A 59 3.40 -1.82 -7.87
CA LEU A 59 2.58 -0.83 -8.57
C LEU A 59 1.92 -1.49 -9.79
N ARG A 60 0.59 -1.42 -9.88
CA ARG A 60 -0.16 -1.92 -11.05
C ARG A 60 -0.62 -0.77 -11.94
N PHE A 61 -0.58 -1.00 -13.24
CA PHE A 61 -0.89 -0.01 -14.26
C PHE A 61 -2.01 -0.45 -15.19
N MET A 62 -2.99 0.42 -15.41
CA MET A 62 -4.00 0.26 -16.45
C MET A 62 -3.81 1.34 -17.52
N ASP A 63 -3.71 0.95 -18.78
CA ASP A 63 -3.43 1.86 -19.90
C ASP A 63 -2.21 2.77 -19.67
N GLY A 64 -1.18 2.22 -19.02
CA GLY A 64 0.07 2.92 -18.69
C GLY A 64 -0.03 3.92 -17.53
N LYS A 65 -1.15 3.95 -16.80
CA LYS A 65 -1.38 4.81 -15.64
C LYS A 65 -1.54 3.99 -14.38
N LEU A 66 -1.00 4.50 -13.27
CA LEU A 66 -1.08 3.84 -11.98
C LEU A 66 -2.55 3.72 -11.53
N CYS A 67 -2.97 2.50 -11.18
CA CYS A 67 -4.29 2.22 -10.62
C CYS A 67 -4.23 1.62 -9.22
N ASP A 68 -3.26 0.75 -8.93
CA ASP A 68 -3.11 0.12 -7.62
C ASP A 68 -1.72 0.35 -7.04
N ILE A 69 -1.67 0.53 -5.73
CA ILE A 69 -0.45 0.61 -4.93
C ILE A 69 -0.56 -0.44 -3.83
N GLU A 70 0.34 -1.42 -3.85
CA GLU A 70 0.48 -2.44 -2.83
C GLU A 70 1.80 -2.21 -2.08
N VAL A 71 1.72 -2.01 -0.77
CA VAL A 71 2.87 -1.83 0.12
C VAL A 71 3.07 -3.12 0.91
N LEU A 72 4.23 -3.74 0.71
CA LEU A 72 4.62 -5.05 1.24
C LEU A 72 5.58 -4.93 2.44
N GLY A 73 6.17 -3.76 2.63
CA GLY A 73 7.14 -3.53 3.69
C GLY A 73 7.56 -2.07 3.84
N GLY A 74 8.56 -1.83 4.67
CA GLY A 74 8.98 -0.48 5.02
C GLY A 74 8.03 0.16 6.03
N SER A 75 7.87 1.49 5.96
CA SER A 75 7.02 2.25 6.89
C SER A 75 6.08 3.16 6.11
N LEU A 76 4.80 3.10 6.45
CA LEU A 76 3.74 3.88 5.84
C LEU A 76 2.82 4.41 6.95
N HIS A 77 2.65 5.72 7.01
CA HIS A 77 1.86 6.34 8.06
C HIS A 77 0.63 7.09 7.53
N HIS A 78 -0.38 7.26 8.37
CA HIS A 78 -1.46 8.23 8.15
C HIS A 78 -1.80 8.93 9.47
N GLU A 79 -1.75 10.26 9.49
CA GLU A 79 -2.06 11.06 10.69
C GLU A 79 -1.30 10.61 11.97
N GLY A 80 -0.09 10.08 11.81
CA GLY A 80 0.75 9.59 12.91
C GLY A 80 0.50 8.14 13.32
N VAL A 81 -0.42 7.43 12.67
CA VAL A 81 -0.62 5.98 12.81
C VAL A 81 0.29 5.25 11.81
N GLU A 82 1.12 4.31 12.27
CA GLU A 82 1.89 3.39 11.41
C GLU A 82 0.95 2.29 10.89
N LEU A 83 1.02 2.01 9.58
CA LEU A 83 0.09 1.13 8.86
C LEU A 83 0.73 -0.18 8.39
N ILE A 84 2.07 -0.25 8.29
CA ILE A 84 2.80 -1.43 7.77
C ILE A 84 3.72 -2.01 8.84
N ASP A 85 4.62 -1.21 9.43
CA ASP A 85 5.59 -1.69 10.41
C ASP A 85 4.95 -1.82 11.81
N THR A 86 3.90 -2.63 11.90
CA THR A 86 3.07 -2.84 13.10
C THR A 86 2.41 -4.21 13.09
N THR A 87 1.64 -4.50 14.14
CA THR A 87 0.83 -5.72 14.26
C THR A 87 -0.64 -5.41 14.05
N TRP A 88 -1.42 -6.41 13.63
CA TRP A 88 -2.86 -6.27 13.42
C TRP A 88 -3.61 -5.73 14.65
N PRO A 89 -3.40 -6.25 15.88
CA PRO A 89 -4.10 -5.74 17.05
C PRO A 89 -3.75 -4.28 17.38
N GLU A 90 -2.50 -3.87 17.15
CA GLU A 90 -2.04 -2.49 17.38
C GLU A 90 -2.63 -1.53 16.34
N LEU A 91 -2.62 -1.91 15.06
CA LEU A 91 -3.20 -1.14 13.97
C LEU A 91 -4.71 -0.95 14.16
N GLU A 92 -5.43 -2.03 14.46
CA GLU A 92 -6.87 -1.99 14.71
C GLU A 92 -7.19 -1.04 15.89
N ALA A 93 -6.45 -1.15 17.00
CA ALA A 93 -6.64 -0.29 18.16
C ALA A 93 -6.32 1.19 17.84
N ALA A 94 -5.24 1.45 17.10
CA ALA A 94 -4.82 2.80 16.74
C ALA A 94 -5.87 3.49 15.84
N LEU A 95 -6.36 2.81 14.80
CA LEU A 95 -7.37 3.39 13.92
C LEU A 95 -8.72 3.58 14.63
N LYS A 96 -9.12 2.63 15.48
CA LYS A 96 -10.31 2.77 16.34
C LYS A 96 -10.25 3.99 17.24
N ASN A 97 -9.08 4.29 17.80
CA ASN A 97 -8.88 5.50 18.62
C ASN A 97 -9.00 6.80 17.83
N THR A 98 -8.82 6.76 16.50
CA THR A 98 -9.07 7.89 15.59
C THR A 98 -10.50 7.95 15.04
N GLY A 99 -11.38 7.05 15.48
CA GLY A 99 -12.78 6.98 15.02
C GLY A 99 -12.97 6.24 13.69
N ARG A 100 -11.96 5.53 13.22
CA ARG A 100 -12.00 4.71 12.00
C ARG A 100 -12.14 3.24 12.37
N GLN A 101 -12.63 2.42 11.45
CA GLN A 101 -12.78 0.98 11.69
C GLN A 101 -12.36 0.16 10.48
N PHE A 102 -12.05 -1.10 10.75
CA PHE A 102 -11.90 -2.13 9.75
C PHE A 102 -13.18 -2.96 9.64
N GLU A 103 -13.50 -3.36 8.43
CA GLU A 103 -14.60 -4.27 8.12
C GLU A 103 -14.07 -5.44 7.28
N ALA A 104 -14.80 -6.55 7.26
CA ALA A 104 -14.43 -7.66 6.38
C ALA A 104 -14.39 -7.18 4.93
N THR A 105 -13.32 -7.55 4.21
CA THR A 105 -13.11 -7.05 2.84
C THR A 105 -14.30 -7.35 1.92
N GLN A 106 -14.73 -6.34 1.19
CA GLN A 106 -15.64 -6.46 0.04
C GLN A 106 -14.93 -6.18 -1.29
N TRP A 107 -13.72 -5.60 -1.24
CA TRP A 107 -12.94 -5.24 -2.42
C TRP A 107 -12.03 -6.37 -2.89
N LEU A 108 -11.43 -7.10 -1.96
CA LEU A 108 -10.51 -8.22 -2.22
C LEU A 108 -11.01 -9.51 -1.56
N SER A 109 -10.36 -10.63 -1.87
CA SER A 109 -10.69 -11.94 -1.29
C SER A 109 -10.23 -12.12 0.16
N GLU A 110 -9.20 -11.36 0.57
CA GLU A 110 -8.53 -11.48 1.87
C GLU A 110 -8.26 -10.09 2.44
N GLY A 111 -8.09 -10.02 3.76
CA GLY A 111 -7.84 -8.77 4.49
C GLY A 111 -9.11 -8.05 4.95
N HIS A 112 -8.93 -6.78 5.28
CA HIS A 112 -9.93 -5.96 5.95
C HIS A 112 -9.93 -4.55 5.36
N ASP A 113 -11.11 -4.04 5.04
CA ASP A 113 -11.30 -2.73 4.43
C ASP A 113 -11.32 -1.66 5.52
N CYS A 114 -10.54 -0.60 5.34
CA CYS A 114 -10.76 0.65 6.05
C CYS A 114 -11.29 1.69 5.05
N ILE A 115 -12.62 1.78 4.99
CA ILE A 115 -13.34 2.60 4.01
C ILE A 115 -12.93 4.08 4.08
N ASP A 116 -12.76 4.61 5.29
CA ASP A 116 -12.35 6.00 5.53
C ASP A 116 -10.98 6.33 4.92
N LEU A 117 -10.08 5.34 4.86
CA LEU A 117 -8.74 5.49 4.30
C LEU A 117 -8.63 5.00 2.86
N GLN A 118 -9.66 4.31 2.35
CA GLN A 118 -9.68 3.67 1.04
C GLN A 118 -8.48 2.72 0.87
N ILE A 119 -8.35 1.82 1.84
CA ILE A 119 -7.31 0.79 1.87
C ILE A 119 -7.92 -0.57 2.22
N VAL A 120 -7.25 -1.62 1.77
CA VAL A 120 -7.39 -2.98 2.31
C VAL A 120 -6.08 -3.34 2.99
N VAL A 121 -6.17 -3.96 4.17
CA VAL A 121 -5.00 -4.42 4.91
C VAL A 121 -5.15 -5.91 5.19
N ALA A 122 -4.10 -6.68 4.94
CA ALA A 122 -4.04 -8.07 5.38
C ALA A 122 -2.89 -8.27 6.37
N SER A 123 -3.19 -8.95 7.46
CA SER A 123 -2.19 -9.53 8.35
C SER A 123 -1.58 -10.80 7.74
N ARG A 124 -0.46 -11.26 8.32
CA ARG A 124 0.14 -12.55 7.98
C ARG A 124 -0.86 -13.71 8.17
N GLN A 125 -1.73 -13.64 9.17
CA GLN A 125 -2.76 -14.66 9.39
C GLN A 125 -3.84 -14.68 8.30
N ASP A 126 -4.21 -13.53 7.76
CA ASP A 126 -5.23 -13.45 6.69
C ASP A 126 -4.79 -14.19 5.43
N ILE A 127 -3.48 -14.21 5.16
CA ILE A 127 -2.86 -14.91 4.02
C ILE A 127 -2.35 -16.32 4.37
N GLY A 128 -2.67 -16.84 5.56
CA GLY A 128 -2.29 -18.18 6.00
C GLY A 128 -0.84 -18.35 6.45
N GLU A 129 -0.15 -17.26 6.79
CA GLU A 129 1.21 -17.25 7.35
C GLU A 129 1.22 -17.08 8.88
N ASP A 130 2.33 -17.49 9.50
CA ASP A 130 2.55 -17.32 10.94
C ASP A 130 2.89 -15.87 11.30
N GLY A 131 2.33 -15.39 12.43
CA GLY A 131 2.57 -14.06 13.00
C GLY A 131 1.34 -13.16 12.99
N ASP A 132 1.45 -11.98 13.58
CA ASP A 132 0.39 -10.96 13.65
C ASP A 132 0.76 -9.66 12.93
N GLY A 133 1.95 -9.59 12.31
CA GLY A 133 2.38 -8.46 11.49
C GLY A 133 1.48 -8.23 10.28
N ILE A 134 1.54 -7.02 9.74
CA ILE A 134 0.89 -6.69 8.47
C ILE A 134 1.70 -7.32 7.33
N ALA A 135 1.02 -8.08 6.47
CA ALA A 135 1.62 -8.68 5.28
C ALA A 135 1.63 -7.70 4.11
N TRP A 136 0.51 -7.00 3.91
CA TRP A 136 0.39 -5.98 2.88
C TRP A 136 -0.73 -4.98 3.17
N LEU A 137 -0.61 -3.80 2.56
CA LEU A 137 -1.66 -2.81 2.44
C LEU A 137 -1.83 -2.45 0.97
N ILE A 138 -3.07 -2.46 0.49
CA ILE A 138 -3.42 -2.05 -0.88
C ILE A 138 -4.29 -0.80 -0.83
N THR A 139 -4.01 0.15 -1.72
CA THR A 139 -4.93 1.23 -2.08
C THR A 139 -5.09 1.26 -3.60
N SER A 140 -6.31 1.51 -4.06
CA SER A 140 -6.66 1.49 -5.48
C SER A 140 -7.48 2.71 -5.87
N SER A 141 -7.35 3.15 -7.13
CA SER A 141 -8.23 4.16 -7.72
C SER A 141 -9.70 3.72 -7.80
N ASP A 142 -9.96 2.43 -7.66
CA ASP A 142 -11.31 1.84 -7.69
C ASP A 142 -11.95 1.74 -6.30
N PHE A 143 -11.19 1.93 -5.23
CA PHE A 143 -11.74 1.98 -3.87
C PHE A 143 -12.46 3.31 -3.68
N LYS A 144 -13.77 3.30 -3.92
CA LYS A 144 -14.63 4.47 -3.79
C LYS A 144 -15.67 4.24 -2.71
N VAL A 145 -15.93 5.31 -1.97
CA VAL A 145 -17.02 5.40 -1.01
C VAL A 145 -18.19 6.06 -1.75
N GLU A 146 -19.33 5.39 -1.83
CA GLU A 146 -20.56 5.94 -2.41
C GLU A 146 -21.16 7.08 -1.59
#